data_AF-A0A645J7L4-F1
#
_entry.id   AF-A0A645J7L4-F1
#
_cell.length_a   1.000
_cell.length_b   1.000
_cell.length_c   1.000
_cell.angle_alpha   90.00
_cell.angle_beta   90.00
_cell.angle_gamma   90.00
#
_symmetry.space_group_name_H-M   'P 1'
#
loop_
_entity.id
_entity.type
_entity.pdbx_description
1 polymer ?
#
loop_
_entity_poly.entity_id
_entity_poly.type
_entity_poly.pdbx_seq_one_letter_code
_entity_poly.pdbx_strand_id
1 'polypeptide(L)'
;MDSGAFCYLLQTPTSRKKIIVTQGVYLLSSIAVLFGVVYAVGLWAAGAMFPGLLDAAAFTRLHLSATLLTMALAMVCFFYSCFFNETKLSLAFGTSIPLAFLLFNMIGGVSDNAEVFKDMSLFSLLDATAIVENGDTTGINILFIAMIVLLFVASVIVFDKKRLPL
;
A
#
# COMPACT_ATOMS: atom_id res chain seq x y z
N MET A 1 5.64 -10.76 -21.54
CA MET A 1 7.01 -11.18 -21.22
C MET A 1 7.55 -11.84 -22.46
N ASP A 2 8.45 -11.15 -23.17
CA ASP A 2 9.01 -11.63 -24.43
C ASP A 2 10.04 -12.73 -24.17
N SER A 3 9.87 -13.85 -24.86
CA SER A 3 10.57 -15.13 -24.68
C SER A 3 12.08 -15.10 -24.95
N GLY A 4 12.66 -13.96 -25.35
CA GLY A 4 14.10 -13.82 -25.66
C GLY A 4 15.00 -13.57 -24.45
N ALA A 5 14.51 -12.89 -23.40
CA ALA A 5 15.29 -12.62 -22.19
C ALA A 5 15.43 -13.85 -21.26
N PHE A 6 14.66 -14.91 -21.54
CA PHE A 6 14.62 -16.15 -20.74
C PHE A 6 15.94 -16.94 -20.79
N CYS A 7 16.71 -16.80 -21.87
CA CYS A 7 17.97 -17.53 -22.05
C CYS A 7 19.11 -16.97 -21.18
N TYR A 8 19.07 -15.67 -20.83
CA TYR A 8 20.11 -15.03 -20.02
C TYR A 8 19.89 -15.25 -18.50
N LEU A 9 18.65 -15.51 -18.08
CA LEU A 9 18.29 -15.74 -16.67
C LEU A 9 18.56 -17.17 -16.19
N LEU A 10 18.70 -18.15 -17.10
CA LEU A 10 18.91 -19.56 -16.75
C LEU A 10 20.33 -19.87 -16.22
N GLN A 11 21.29 -18.93 -16.34
CA GLN A 11 22.68 -19.14 -15.88
C GLN A 11 23.03 -18.39 -14.59
N THR A 12 22.13 -17.57 -14.05
CA THR A 12 22.32 -16.98 -12.72
C THR A 12 21.58 -17.80 -11.68
N PRO A 13 22.26 -18.41 -10.69
CA PRO A 13 21.61 -19.06 -9.55
C PRO A 13 21.10 -17.98 -8.58
N THR A 14 20.24 -17.08 -9.04
CA THR A 14 19.55 -16.15 -8.15
C THR A 14 18.39 -16.90 -7.53
N SER A 15 18.47 -17.12 -6.22
CA SER A 15 17.38 -17.74 -5.46
C SER A 15 16.09 -16.96 -5.72
N ARG A 16 15.02 -17.66 -6.14
CA ARG A 16 13.69 -17.09 -6.43
C ARG A 16 13.16 -16.20 -5.30
N LYS A 17 13.52 -16.54 -4.05
CA LYS A 17 13.25 -15.73 -2.84
C LYS A 17 13.88 -14.35 -2.93
N LYS A 18 15.13 -14.26 -3.39
CA LYS A 18 15.87 -13.00 -3.52
C LYS A 18 15.19 -12.05 -4.49
N ILE A 19 14.65 -12.57 -5.60
CA ILE A 19 13.95 -11.76 -6.60
C ILE A 19 12.71 -11.10 -5.99
N ILE A 20 11.86 -11.88 -5.31
CA ILE A 20 10.63 -11.35 -4.71
C ILE A 20 10.90 -10.42 -3.55
N VAL A 21 11.84 -10.76 -2.68
CA VAL A 21 12.22 -9.87 -1.59
C VAL A 21 12.70 -8.53 -2.16
N THR A 22 13.51 -8.55 -3.22
CA THR A 22 13.97 -7.31 -3.87
C THR A 22 12.81 -6.53 -4.49
N GLN A 23 11.87 -7.20 -5.17
CA GLN A 23 10.70 -6.53 -5.75
C GLN A 23 9.79 -5.90 -4.68
N GLY A 24 9.52 -6.62 -3.59
CA GLY A 24 8.69 -6.12 -2.50
C GLY A 24 9.37 -4.96 -1.75
N VAL A 25 10.68 -5.05 -1.49
CA VAL A 25 11.44 -3.95 -0.88
C VAL A 25 11.48 -2.74 -1.82
N TYR A 26 11.69 -2.95 -3.12
CA TYR A 26 11.66 -1.88 -4.11
C TYR A 26 10.29 -1.19 -4.12
N LEU A 27 9.19 -1.94 -4.14
CA LEU A 27 7.84 -1.41 -4.10
C LEU A 27 7.61 -0.52 -2.87
N LEU A 28 7.92 -1.01 -1.67
CA LEU A 28 7.77 -0.25 -0.43
C LEU A 28 8.66 1.00 -0.42
N SER A 29 9.92 0.88 -0.83
CA SER A 29 10.85 2.01 -0.88
C SER A 29 10.42 3.08 -1.87
N SER A 30 9.90 2.70 -3.03
CA SER A 30 9.40 3.61 -4.06
C SER A 30 8.22 4.42 -3.54
N ILE A 31 7.27 3.76 -2.86
CA ILE A 31 6.13 4.44 -2.23
C ILE A 31 6.61 5.39 -1.12
N ALA A 32 7.56 4.96 -0.29
CA ALA A 32 8.13 5.79 0.77
C ALA A 32 8.76 7.08 0.21
N VAL A 33 9.55 6.95 -0.87
CA VAL A 33 10.20 8.08 -1.54
C VAL A 33 9.15 9.01 -2.16
N LEU A 34 8.19 8.46 -2.90
CA LEU A 34 7.12 9.25 -3.53
C LEU A 34 6.35 10.05 -2.50
N PHE A 35 5.88 9.40 -1.42
CA PHE A 35 5.15 10.08 -0.35
C PHE A 35 6.05 11.04 0.44
N GLY A 36 7.34 10.77 0.59
CA GLY A 36 8.30 11.70 1.20
C GLY A 36 8.46 12.98 0.39
N VAL A 37 8.48 12.90 -0.93
CA VAL A 37 8.49 14.08 -1.81
C VAL A 37 7.18 14.85 -1.68
N VAL A 38 6.03 14.18 -1.75
CA VAL A 38 4.71 14.81 -1.59
C VAL A 38 4.59 15.50 -0.23
N TYR A 39 5.09 14.87 0.84
CA TYR A 39 5.14 15.42 2.18
C TYR A 39 5.93 16.72 2.22
N ALA A 40 7.16 16.71 1.70
CA ALA A 40 8.05 17.87 1.73
C ALA A 40 7.47 19.05 0.94
N VAL A 41 6.95 18.78 -0.26
CA VAL A 41 6.28 19.80 -1.08
C VAL A 41 5.02 20.32 -0.40
N GLY A 42 4.21 19.44 0.18
CA GLY A 42 2.99 19.80 0.90
C GLY A 42 3.27 20.67 2.12
N LEU A 43 4.27 20.32 2.92
CA LEU A 43 4.69 21.10 4.10
C LEU A 43 5.21 22.48 3.68
N TRP A 44 6.03 22.54 2.64
CA TRP A 44 6.56 23.80 2.11
C TRP A 44 5.45 24.70 1.55
N ALA A 45 4.56 24.15 0.73
CA ALA A 45 3.44 24.87 0.14
C ALA A 45 2.47 25.37 1.20
N ALA A 46 2.09 24.53 2.17
CA ALA A 46 1.21 24.90 3.25
C ALA A 46 1.81 25.99 4.14
N GLY A 47 3.11 25.92 4.44
CA GLY A 47 3.82 26.94 5.20
C GLY A 47 3.93 28.29 4.45
N ALA A 48 4.09 28.25 3.12
CA ALA A 48 4.17 29.45 2.30
C ALA A 48 2.81 30.13 2.05
N MET A 49 1.75 29.33 1.85
CA MET A 49 0.41 29.84 1.52
C MET A 49 -0.42 30.19 2.75
N PHE A 50 -0.23 29.50 3.88
CA PHE A 50 -1.00 29.69 5.11
C PHE A 50 -0.10 29.85 6.34
N PRO A 51 0.66 30.96 6.42
CA PRO A 51 1.58 31.19 7.52
C PRO A 51 0.84 31.25 8.86
N GLY A 52 1.29 30.42 9.82
CA GLY A 52 0.78 30.43 11.21
C GLY A 52 -0.48 29.61 11.49
N LEU A 53 -1.15 29.07 10.48
CA LEU A 53 -2.29 28.14 10.65
C LEU A 53 -1.91 26.66 10.54
N LEU A 54 -0.69 26.36 10.10
CA LEU A 54 -0.26 24.98 9.88
C LEU A 54 0.15 24.30 11.19
N ASP A 55 -0.65 23.33 11.62
CA ASP A 55 -0.18 22.34 12.60
C ASP A 55 0.68 21.29 11.89
N ALA A 56 2.00 21.51 11.92
CA ALA A 56 2.97 20.61 11.34
C ALA A 56 2.91 19.19 11.96
N ALA A 57 2.55 19.06 13.24
CA ALA A 57 2.45 17.77 13.90
C ALA A 57 1.23 16.98 13.41
N ALA A 58 0.06 17.62 13.31
CA ALA A 58 -1.13 17.00 12.75
C ALA A 58 -0.93 16.63 11.26
N PHE A 59 -0.29 17.51 10.48
CA PHE A 59 0.04 17.24 9.09
C PHE A 59 0.96 16.02 8.95
N THR A 60 2.01 15.93 9.78
CA THR A 60 2.93 14.79 9.79
C THR A 60 2.21 13.48 10.13
N ARG A 61 1.36 13.50 11.18
CA ARG A 61 0.60 12.31 11.61
C ARG A 61 -0.31 11.80 10.50
N LEU A 62 -1.08 12.70 9.88
CA LEU A 62 -1.99 12.35 8.80
C LEU A 62 -1.23 11.79 7.59
N HIS A 63 -0.13 12.44 7.21
CA HIS A 63 0.66 12.01 6.05
C HIS A 63 1.35 10.65 6.29
N LEU A 64 1.83 10.40 7.50
CA LEU A 64 2.41 9.12 7.89
C LEU A 64 1.37 8.00 7.80
N SER A 65 0.19 8.20 8.38
CA SER A 65 -0.89 7.22 8.35
C SER A 65 -1.39 6.96 6.92
N ALA A 66 -1.49 8.00 6.07
CA ALA A 66 -1.83 7.85 4.65
C ALA A 66 -0.77 7.06 3.86
N THR A 67 0.51 7.28 4.17
CA THR A 67 1.62 6.53 3.56
C THR A 67 1.54 5.04 3.93
N LEU A 68 1.30 4.73 5.20
CA LEU A 68 1.17 3.35 5.69
C LEU A 68 -0.04 2.63 5.08
N LEU A 69 -1.20 3.31 5.00
CA LEU A 69 -2.38 2.76 4.32
C LEU A 69 -2.08 2.43 2.86
N THR A 70 -1.41 3.34 2.14
CA THR A 70 -1.07 3.14 0.73
C THR A 70 -0.09 1.98 0.54
N MET A 71 0.89 1.83 1.44
CA MET A 71 1.79 0.67 1.46
C MET A 71 1.04 -0.62 1.73
N ALA A 72 0.07 -0.64 2.66
CA ALA A 72 -0.75 -1.81 2.94
C ALA A 72 -1.55 -2.24 1.70
N LEU A 73 -2.19 -1.30 1.00
CA LEU A 73 -2.89 -1.57 -0.25
C LEU A 73 -1.95 -2.10 -1.34
N ALA A 74 -0.77 -1.51 -1.49
CA ALA A 74 0.23 -1.98 -2.45
C ALA A 74 0.71 -3.41 -2.11
N MET A 75 0.81 -3.76 -0.83
CA MET A 75 1.13 -5.13 -0.41
C MET A 75 0.01 -6.13 -0.71
N VAL A 76 -1.25 -5.71 -0.68
CA VAL A 76 -2.38 -6.54 -1.16
C VAL A 76 -2.20 -6.83 -2.66
N CYS A 77 -1.91 -5.80 -3.47
CA CYS A 77 -1.61 -5.98 -4.90
C CYS A 77 -0.46 -6.96 -5.12
N PHE A 78 0.63 -6.78 -4.36
CA PHE A 78 1.84 -7.61 -4.46
C PHE A 78 1.56 -9.07 -4.09
N PHE A 79 0.77 -9.31 -3.04
CA PHE A 79 0.34 -10.65 -2.64
C PHE A 79 -0.43 -11.36 -3.74
N TYR A 80 -1.43 -10.71 -4.33
CA TYR A 80 -2.19 -11.29 -5.45
C TYR A 80 -1.32 -11.52 -6.69
N SER A 81 -0.30 -10.68 -6.90
CA SER A 81 0.69 -10.89 -7.96
C SER A 81 1.56 -12.12 -7.75
N CYS A 82 1.91 -12.44 -6.51
CA CYS A 82 2.60 -13.69 -6.20
C CYS A 82 1.66 -14.91 -6.30
N PHE A 83 0.39 -14.73 -5.93
CA PHE A 83 -0.62 -15.79 -5.95
C PHE A 83 -1.02 -16.22 -7.37
N PHE A 84 -1.25 -15.29 -8.29
CA PHE A 84 -1.63 -15.59 -9.68
C PHE A 84 -0.43 -15.59 -10.64
N ASN A 85 -0.29 -16.61 -11.49
CA ASN A 85 0.80 -16.67 -12.49
C ASN A 85 0.50 -15.85 -13.76
N GLU A 86 -0.78 -15.61 -14.04
CA GLU A 86 -1.21 -14.83 -15.20
C GLU A 86 -1.15 -13.34 -14.90
N THR A 87 -0.33 -12.59 -15.63
CA THR A 87 -0.21 -11.13 -15.48
C THR A 87 -1.57 -10.43 -15.59
N LYS A 88 -2.47 -10.96 -16.44
CA LYS A 88 -3.83 -10.41 -16.61
C LYS A 88 -4.68 -10.55 -15.34
N LEU A 89 -4.66 -11.72 -14.69
CA LEU A 89 -5.43 -11.96 -13.46
C LEU A 89 -4.80 -11.28 -12.25
N SER A 90 -3.47 -11.26 -12.16
CA SER A 90 -2.74 -10.53 -11.12
C SER A 90 -3.06 -9.04 -11.13
N LEU A 91 -3.05 -8.40 -12.32
CA LEU A 91 -3.36 -6.97 -12.43
C LEU A 91 -4.86 -6.71 -12.21
N ALA A 92 -5.73 -7.58 -12.71
CA ALA A 92 -7.16 -7.44 -12.52
C ALA A 92 -7.53 -7.48 -11.03
N PHE A 93 -7.11 -8.51 -10.29
CA PHE A 93 -7.44 -8.63 -8.86
C PHE A 93 -6.61 -7.73 -7.95
N GLY A 94 -5.31 -7.57 -8.25
CA GLY A 94 -4.42 -6.75 -7.45
C GLY A 94 -4.87 -5.29 -7.38
N THR A 95 -5.31 -4.70 -8.49
CA THR A 95 -5.76 -3.30 -8.52
C THR A 95 -7.24 -3.13 -8.20
N SER A 96 -8.10 -4.10 -8.58
CA SER A 96 -9.55 -3.97 -8.35
C SER A 96 -9.94 -4.02 -6.88
N ILE A 97 -9.20 -4.75 -6.03
CA ILE A 97 -9.52 -4.84 -4.60
C ILE A 97 -9.27 -3.50 -3.88
N PRO A 98 -8.09 -2.87 -3.97
CA PRO A 98 -7.88 -1.50 -3.46
C PRO A 98 -8.85 -0.49 -4.06
N LEU A 99 -9.16 -0.61 -5.36
CA LEU A 99 -10.10 0.28 -6.02
C LEU A 99 -11.52 0.11 -5.49
N ALA A 100 -11.97 -1.13 -5.24
CA ALA A 100 -13.25 -1.41 -4.63
C ALA A 100 -13.33 -0.85 -3.20
N PHE A 101 -12.26 -1.00 -2.40
CA PHE A 101 -12.19 -0.38 -1.07
C PHE A 101 -12.31 1.14 -1.14
N LEU A 102 -11.66 1.80 -2.11
CA LEU A 102 -11.80 3.23 -2.29
C LEU A 102 -13.25 3.62 -2.63
N LEU A 103 -13.88 2.91 -3.57
CA LEU A 103 -15.26 3.17 -3.98
C LEU A 103 -16.26 2.97 -2.84
N PHE A 104 -16.10 1.90 -2.05
CA PHE A 104 -16.94 1.64 -0.89
C PHE A 104 -16.81 2.74 0.18
N ASN A 105 -15.59 3.23 0.41
CA ASN A 105 -15.37 4.37 1.31
C ASN A 105 -16.04 5.65 0.81
N MET A 106 -15.98 5.91 -0.49
CA MET A 106 -16.63 7.09 -1.09
C MET A 106 -18.16 6.99 -1.01
N ILE A 107 -18.73 5.83 -1.35
CA ILE A 107 -20.19 5.62 -1.32
C ILE A 107 -20.73 5.69 0.11
N GLY A 108 -20.04 5.05 1.06
CA GLY A 108 -20.43 5.09 2.47
C GLY A 108 -20.28 6.46 3.13
N GLY A 109 -19.50 7.38 2.54
CA GLY A 109 -19.43 8.78 2.98
C GLY A 109 -20.59 9.66 2.50
N VAL A 110 -21.48 9.18 1.62
CA VAL A 110 -22.56 10.00 1.03
C VAL A 110 -23.89 9.87 1.79
N SER A 111 -24.13 8.77 2.51
CA SER A 111 -25.40 8.55 3.22
C SER A 111 -25.29 7.55 4.37
N ASP A 112 -26.05 7.77 5.45
CA ASP A 112 -26.10 6.90 6.64
C ASP A 112 -26.50 5.45 6.32
N ASN A 113 -27.36 5.23 5.32
CA ASN A 113 -27.76 3.88 4.88
C ASN A 113 -26.63 3.10 4.16
N ALA A 114 -25.55 3.78 3.77
CA ALA A 114 -24.41 3.20 3.07
C ALA A 114 -23.17 3.08 3.97
N GLU A 115 -23.27 3.43 5.26
CA GLU A 115 -22.15 3.42 6.21
C GLU A 115 -21.50 2.03 6.33
N VAL A 116 -22.29 0.96 6.15
CA VAL A 116 -21.81 -0.43 6.08
C VAL A 116 -20.72 -0.63 5.00
N PHE A 117 -20.80 0.09 3.88
CA PHE A 117 -19.78 0.02 2.83
C PHE A 117 -18.50 0.75 3.25
N LYS A 118 -18.61 1.83 4.02
CA LYS A 118 -17.46 2.54 4.58
C LYS A 118 -16.67 1.59 5.50
N ASP A 119 -17.35 0.91 6.42
CA ASP A 119 -16.72 0.02 7.40
C ASP A 119 -16.02 -1.21 6.78
N MET A 120 -16.44 -1.62 5.59
CA MET A 120 -15.77 -2.68 4.83
C MET A 120 -14.43 -2.25 4.20
N SER A 121 -14.13 -0.95 4.18
CA SER A 121 -12.96 -0.40 3.51
C SER A 121 -11.79 -0.17 4.47
N LEU A 122 -10.58 -0.51 4.01
CA LEU A 122 -9.35 -0.13 4.69
C LEU A 122 -9.18 1.39 4.82
N PHE A 123 -9.83 2.18 3.95
CA PHE A 123 -9.80 3.63 4.01
C PHE A 123 -10.62 4.20 5.18
N SER A 124 -11.62 3.47 5.70
CA SER A 124 -12.41 3.92 6.86
C SER A 124 -11.57 3.94 8.15
N LEU A 125 -10.54 3.09 8.22
CA LEU A 125 -9.59 3.07 9.33
C LEU A 125 -8.73 4.35 9.40
N LEU A 126 -8.68 5.15 8.33
CA LEU A 126 -7.98 6.43 8.27
C LEU A 126 -8.97 7.57 8.44
N ASP A 127 -9.43 7.80 9.67
CA ASP A 127 -10.33 8.91 9.96
C ASP A 127 -9.55 10.21 10.16
N ALA A 128 -9.46 11.01 9.09
CA ALA A 128 -8.67 12.23 9.07
C ALA A 128 -9.11 13.26 10.13
N THR A 129 -10.41 13.34 10.45
CA THR A 129 -10.91 14.27 11.47
C THR A 129 -10.49 13.82 12.86
N ALA A 130 -10.66 12.52 13.17
CA ALA A 130 -10.23 11.96 14.45
C ALA A 130 -8.72 12.07 14.66
N ILE A 131 -7.92 11.92 13.60
CA ILE A 131 -6.44 12.03 13.63
C ILE A 131 -5.99 13.46 13.95
N VAL A 132 -6.68 14.47 13.41
CA VAL A 132 -6.36 15.88 13.64
C VAL A 132 -6.79 16.33 15.04
N GLU A 133 -7.94 15.85 15.52
CA GLU A 133 -8.50 16.26 16.82
C GLU A 133 -7.91 15.53 18.03
N ASN A 134 -7.77 14.20 17.97
CA ASN A 134 -7.34 13.39 19.12
C ASN A 134 -5.83 13.14 19.16
N GLY A 135 -5.13 13.30 18.03
CA GLY A 135 -3.68 13.21 17.92
C GLY A 135 -3.07 11.81 18.11
N ASP A 136 -3.82 10.81 18.57
CA ASP A 136 -3.33 9.43 18.70
C ASP A 136 -3.58 8.63 17.41
N THR A 137 -2.51 8.40 16.66
CA THR A 137 -2.50 7.57 15.45
C THR A 137 -1.76 6.25 15.65
N THR A 138 -1.28 5.99 16.86
CA THR A 138 -0.32 4.93 17.15
C THR A 138 -0.93 3.56 16.91
N GLY A 139 -2.16 3.33 17.40
CA GLY A 139 -2.86 2.05 17.24
C GLY A 139 -3.12 1.69 15.77
N ILE A 140 -3.61 2.65 14.99
CA ILE A 140 -3.92 2.47 13.56
C ILE A 140 -2.63 2.22 12.76
N ASN A 141 -1.57 2.98 13.04
CA ASN A 141 -0.28 2.82 12.37
C ASN A 141 0.34 1.44 12.66
N ILE A 142 0.24 0.94 13.89
CA ILE A 142 0.70 -0.40 14.26
C ILE A 142 -0.08 -1.46 13.46
N LEU A 143 -1.40 -1.29 13.31
CA LEU A 143 -2.23 -2.20 12.53
C LEU A 143 -1.81 -2.25 11.05
N PHE A 144 -1.54 -1.09 10.43
CA PHE A 144 -1.06 -1.05 9.04
C PHE A 144 0.33 -1.69 8.89
N ILE A 145 1.25 -1.42 9.82
CA ILE A 145 2.58 -2.06 9.82
C ILE A 145 2.45 -3.57 9.95
N ALA A 146 1.61 -4.06 10.87
CA ALA A 146 1.35 -5.48 11.04
C ALA A 146 0.81 -6.11 9.75
N MET A 147 -0.13 -5.44 9.07
CA MET A 147 -0.69 -5.89 7.79
C MET A 147 0.36 -5.95 6.68
N ILE A 148 1.21 -4.93 6.55
CA ILE A 148 2.30 -4.87 5.58
C ILE A 148 3.26 -6.06 5.78
N VAL A 149 3.68 -6.29 7.03
CA VAL A 149 4.61 -7.39 7.36
C VAL A 149 3.97 -8.75 7.09
N LEU A 150 2.71 -8.95 7.49
CA LEU A 150 1.97 -10.20 7.26
C LEU A 150 1.86 -10.51 5.76
N LEU A 151 1.43 -9.53 4.96
CA LEU A 151 1.27 -9.69 3.52
C LEU A 151 2.62 -9.89 2.83
N PHE A 152 3.69 -9.25 3.29
CA PHE A 152 5.03 -9.43 2.74
C PHE A 152 5.52 -10.86 2.96
N VAL A 153 5.43 -11.35 4.20
CA VAL A 153 5.82 -12.72 4.56
C VAL A 153 4.96 -13.74 3.82
N ALA A 154 3.64 -13.52 3.77
CA ALA A 154 2.72 -14.38 3.03
C ALA A 154 3.07 -14.44 1.53
N SER A 155 3.40 -13.31 0.91
CA SER A 155 3.81 -13.24 -0.50
C SER A 155 5.06 -14.08 -0.77
N VAL A 156 6.07 -13.97 0.10
CA VAL A 156 7.31 -14.75 -0.01
C VAL A 156 7.05 -16.25 0.15
N ILE A 157 6.23 -16.65 1.13
CA ILE A 157 5.90 -18.07 1.37
C ILE A 157 5.10 -18.66 0.22
N VAL A 158 4.08 -17.95 -0.26
CA VAL A 158 3.21 -18.40 -1.36
C VAL A 158 4.04 -18.64 -2.62
N PHE A 159 4.96 -17.72 -2.94
CA PHE A 159 5.79 -17.88 -4.12
C PHE A 159 6.87 -18.96 -3.97
N ASP A 160 7.45 -19.13 -2.78
CA ASP A 160 8.43 -20.19 -2.53
C ASP A 160 7.83 -21.59 -2.67
N LYS A 161 6.58 -21.77 -2.21
CA LYS A 161 5.85 -23.04 -2.34
C LYS A 161 5.35 -23.29 -3.76
N LYS A 162 5.33 -22.27 -4.62
CA LYS A 162 4.86 -22.38 -6.01
C LYS A 162 5.91 -23.08 -6.85
N ARG A 163 5.68 -24.37 -7.11
CA ARG A 163 6.43 -25.14 -8.10
C ARG A 163 6.07 -24.61 -9.49
N LEU A 164 6.86 -23.69 -10.02
CA LEU A 164 6.83 -23.40 -11.46
C LEU A 164 7.25 -24.70 -12.17
N PRO A 165 6.39 -25.32 -13.00
CA PRO A 165 6.84 -26.38 -13.89
C PRO A 165 7.96 -25.79 -14.76
N LEU A 166 9.10 -26.49 -14.78
CA LEU A 166 10.23 -26.19 -15.67
C LEU A 166 9.80 -26.38 -17.12
#